data_AF-A0AA46P6A2-F1
#
_entry.id   AF-A0AA46P6A2-F1
#
_cell.length_a   1.000
_cell.length_b   1.000
_cell.length_c   1.000
_cell.angle_alpha   90.00
_cell.angle_beta   90.00
_cell.angle_gamma   90.00
#
_symmetry.space_group_name_H-M   'P 1'
#
loop_
_entity.id
_entity.type
_entity.pdbx_description
1 polymer ?
#
loop_
_entity_poly.entity_id
_entity_poly.type
_entity_poly.pdbx_seq_one_letter_code
_entity_poly.pdbx_strand_id
1 'polypeptide(L)'
;MTIHKDPIDYIDIPAPQHSPGAYYRVVYGDVDWNQDGKFRRAIYVLMGYETGINYRRVAHILTTSNEPNGLSDLDLVQAAIQKLKEKHCSSDQYTNNIMDVY
;
A
#
# COMPACT_ATOMS: atom_id res chain seq x y z
N MET A 1 -15.56 4.24 -5.28
CA MET A 1 -14.63 3.33 -4.58
C MET A 1 -14.73 3.56 -3.09
N THR A 2 -15.11 2.52 -2.35
CA THR A 2 -15.11 2.53 -0.88
C THR A 2 -14.12 1.48 -0.41
N ILE A 3 -13.18 1.91 0.43
CA ILE A 3 -12.22 1.02 1.08
C ILE A 3 -12.87 0.52 2.37
N HIS A 4 -12.81 -0.80 2.63
CA HIS A 4 -13.25 -1.32 3.93
C HIS A 4 -12.37 -0.69 5.01
N LYS A 5 -13.00 -0.04 6.00
CA LYS A 5 -12.29 0.86 6.93
C LYS A 5 -11.25 0.13 7.77
N ASP A 6 -11.53 -1.13 8.11
CA ASP A 6 -10.62 -1.94 8.90
C ASP A 6 -9.71 -2.76 7.96
N PRO A 7 -8.39 -2.50 7.95
CA PRO A 7 -7.44 -3.30 7.20
C PRO A 7 -7.30 -4.69 7.82
N ILE A 8 -6.99 -5.69 7.01
CA ILE A 8 -6.70 -7.04 7.49
C ILE A 8 -5.28 -7.10 8.03
N ASP A 9 -4.35 -6.45 7.32
CA ASP A 9 -2.97 -6.25 7.75
C ASP A 9 -2.43 -4.96 7.15
N TYR A 10 -1.42 -4.36 7.78
CA TYR A 10 -0.78 -3.15 7.26
C TYR A 10 0.63 -2.96 7.80
N ILE A 11 1.42 -2.17 7.07
CA ILE A 11 2.75 -1.71 7.48
C ILE A 11 2.76 -0.18 7.33
N ASP A 12 3.12 0.51 8.41
CA ASP A 12 3.34 1.95 8.40
C ASP A 12 4.82 2.27 8.17
N ILE A 13 5.08 3.21 7.26
CA ILE A 13 6.42 3.67 6.88
C ILE A 13 6.47 5.18 7.17
N PRO A 14 7.32 5.65 8.09
CA PRO A 14 7.49 7.08 8.36
C PRO A 14 7.86 7.85 7.08
N ALA A 15 7.24 9.01 6.89
CA ALA A 15 7.41 9.86 5.71
C ALA A 15 7.64 11.33 6.10
N PRO A 16 8.72 11.63 6.86
CA PRO A 16 8.94 12.94 7.48
C PRO A 16 9.10 14.09 6.47
N GLN A 17 9.43 13.79 5.20
CA GLN A 17 9.50 14.76 4.10
C GLN A 17 8.15 15.43 3.78
N HIS A 18 7.01 14.81 4.10
CA HIS A 18 5.69 15.42 3.91
C HIS A 18 5.28 16.27 5.11
N SER A 19 5.56 15.77 6.32
CA SER A 19 5.39 16.46 7.62
C SER A 19 5.94 15.57 8.75
N PRO A 20 6.25 16.09 9.95
CA PRO A 20 6.87 15.31 11.03
C PRO A 20 6.13 14.02 11.43
N GLY A 21 4.79 14.04 11.43
CA GLY A 21 3.94 12.89 11.74
C GLY A 21 3.34 12.19 10.52
N ALA A 22 3.84 12.44 9.31
CA ALA A 22 3.37 11.78 8.11
C ALA A 22 3.92 10.35 7.97
N TYR A 23 3.13 9.47 7.38
CA TYR A 23 3.52 8.09 7.09
C TYR A 23 2.75 7.53 5.89
N TYR A 24 3.36 6.61 5.16
CA TYR A 24 2.66 5.75 4.22
C TYR A 24 2.10 4.54 4.97
N ARG A 25 0.83 4.22 4.77
CA ARG A 25 0.25 2.95 5.20
C ARG A 25 0.07 2.04 4.01
N VAL A 26 0.91 1.01 3.92
CA VAL A 26 0.73 -0.08 2.95
C VAL A 26 -0.23 -1.08 3.56
N VAL A 27 -1.38 -1.27 2.92
CA VAL A 27 -2.49 -2.08 3.44
C VAL A 27 -2.65 -3.33 2.62
N TYR A 28 -2.90 -4.46 3.28
CA TYR A 28 -3.56 -5.63 2.70
C TYR A 28 -5.00 -5.68 3.23
N GLY A 29 -5.98 -5.64 2.33
CA GLY A 29 -7.38 -5.56 2.74
C GLY A 29 -8.37 -5.62 1.58
N ASP A 30 -9.63 -5.45 1.92
CA ASP A 30 -10.74 -5.56 0.99
C ASP A 30 -11.18 -4.19 0.43
N VAL A 31 -11.35 -4.12 -0.90
CA VAL A 31 -11.74 -2.92 -1.62
C VAL A 31 -13.03 -3.19 -2.39
N ASP A 32 -14.00 -2.29 -2.23
CA ASP A 32 -15.21 -2.25 -3.04
C ASP A 32 -15.08 -1.14 -4.10
N TRP A 33 -14.64 -1.55 -5.30
CA TRP A 33 -14.38 -0.65 -6.42
C TRP A 33 -15.67 0.04 -6.88
N ASN A 34 -16.75 -0.74 -6.97
CA ASN A 34 -18.02 -0.35 -7.56
C ASN A 34 -19.04 0.15 -6.54
N GLN A 35 -18.75 0.04 -5.24
CA GLN A 35 -19.68 0.33 -4.15
C GLN A 35 -20.94 -0.55 -4.21
N ASP A 36 -20.80 -1.78 -4.69
CA ASP A 36 -21.88 -2.75 -4.86
C ASP A 36 -21.86 -3.86 -3.79
N GLY A 37 -21.00 -3.72 -2.78
CA GLY A 37 -20.77 -4.71 -1.73
C GLY A 37 -19.91 -5.90 -2.17
N LYS A 38 -19.38 -5.89 -3.40
CA LYS A 38 -18.47 -6.95 -3.88
C LYS A 38 -17.02 -6.58 -3.61
N PHE A 39 -16.54 -7.09 -2.49
CA PHE A 39 -15.19 -6.87 -2.04
C PHE A 39 -14.16 -7.68 -2.85
N ARG A 40 -13.04 -7.04 -3.16
CA ARG A 40 -11.85 -7.67 -3.75
C ARG A 40 -10.65 -7.46 -2.86
N ARG A 41 -9.88 -8.53 -2.65
CA ARG A 41 -8.62 -8.45 -1.92
C ARG A 41 -7.59 -7.67 -2.72
N ALA A 42 -6.90 -6.73 -2.07
CA ALA A 42 -5.89 -5.90 -2.70
C ALA A 42 -4.78 -5.51 -1.72
N ILE A 43 -3.62 -5.14 -2.29
CA ILE A 43 -2.62 -4.32 -1.61
C ILE A 43 -2.73 -2.91 -2.17
N TYR A 44 -2.80 -1.91 -1.30
CA TYR A 44 -2.88 -0.49 -1.69
C TYR A 44 -2.16 0.39 -0.67
N VAL A 45 -1.82 1.62 -1.08
CA VAL A 45 -1.05 2.56 -0.25
C VAL A 45 -1.90 3.79 0.05
N LEU A 46 -1.98 4.15 1.33
CA LEU A 46 -2.64 5.35 1.82
C LEU A 46 -1.61 6.28 2.45
N MET A 47 -1.94 7.56 2.50
CA MET A 47 -1.15 8.56 3.22
C MET A 47 -1.80 8.86 4.58
N GLY A 48 -1.06 8.68 5.65
CA GLY A 48 -1.44 9.04 7.01
C GLY A 48 -0.74 10.29 7.51
N TYR A 49 -1.43 11.01 8.37
CA TYR A 49 -0.95 12.17 9.11
C TYR A 49 -1.40 12.04 10.58
N GLU A 50 -0.96 12.93 11.45
CA GLU A 50 -1.39 12.96 12.87
C GLU A 50 -2.92 13.02 13.04
N THR A 51 -3.62 13.65 12.09
CA THR A 51 -5.08 13.77 12.09
C THR A 51 -5.80 12.52 11.56
N GLY A 52 -5.07 11.50 11.10
CA GLY A 52 -5.60 10.26 10.56
C GLY A 52 -5.23 9.97 9.11
N ILE A 53 -5.89 8.99 8.51
CA ILE A 53 -5.59 8.47 7.18
C ILE A 53 -6.39 9.21 6.10
N ASN A 54 -5.71 9.60 5.03
CA ASN A 54 -6.33 10.21 3.86
C ASN A 54 -6.68 9.15 2.81
N TYR A 55 -7.98 8.93 2.63
CA TYR A 55 -8.51 7.96 1.66
C TYR A 55 -8.86 8.57 0.29
N ARG A 56 -8.84 9.91 0.15
CA ARG A 56 -9.32 10.61 -1.05
C ARG A 56 -8.19 11.08 -1.97
N ARG A 57 -6.97 11.20 -1.45
CA ARG A 57 -5.79 11.60 -2.23
C ARG A 57 -4.88 10.41 -2.44
N VAL A 58 -4.32 10.32 -3.65
CA VAL A 58 -3.29 9.33 -3.97
C VAL A 58 -2.07 9.60 -3.09
N ALA A 59 -1.44 8.54 -2.58
CA ALA A 59 -0.17 8.66 -1.89
C ALA A 59 0.94 8.99 -2.89
N HIS A 60 1.50 10.20 -2.82
CA HIS A 60 2.68 10.56 -3.60
C HIS A 60 3.92 10.01 -2.90
N ILE A 61 4.45 8.91 -3.41
CA ILE A 61 5.62 8.24 -2.84
C ILE A 61 6.88 8.88 -3.41
N LEU A 62 7.74 9.41 -2.54
CA LEU A 62 8.94 10.11 -2.97
C LEU A 62 10.02 9.11 -3.41
N THR A 63 10.67 9.40 -4.54
CA THR A 63 11.72 8.55 -5.13
C THR A 63 13.12 8.96 -4.66
N THR A 64 13.21 9.93 -3.75
CA THR A 64 14.46 10.46 -3.21
C THR A 64 14.61 10.03 -1.75
N SER A 65 15.81 9.57 -1.39
CA SER A 65 16.15 9.22 -0.02
C SER A 65 16.10 10.43 0.92
N ASN A 66 15.68 10.18 2.16
CA ASN A 66 15.76 11.13 3.28
C ASN A 66 17.22 11.38 3.71
N GLU A 67 18.10 10.39 3.52
CA GLU A 67 19.50 10.40 3.94
C GLU A 67 20.46 10.21 2.75
N PRO A 68 21.69 10.76 2.78
CA PRO A 68 22.69 10.45 1.77
C PRO A 68 22.94 8.94 1.67
N ASN A 69 22.76 8.36 0.48
CA ASN A 69 22.87 6.92 0.20
C ASN A 69 21.86 6.01 0.94
N GLY A 70 20.81 6.59 1.54
CA GLY A 70 19.72 5.83 2.13
C GLY A 70 18.72 5.31 1.08
N LEU A 71 17.72 4.57 1.55
CA LEU A 71 16.59 4.13 0.74
C LEU A 71 15.60 5.28 0.55
N SER A 72 14.99 5.36 -0.65
CA SER A 72 13.85 6.25 -0.88
C SER A 72 12.59 5.71 -0.22
N ASP A 73 11.60 6.58 -0.02
CA ASP A 73 10.28 6.17 0.44
C ASP A 73 9.67 5.12 -0.52
N LEU A 74 9.96 5.23 -1.84
CA LEU A 74 9.55 4.23 -2.84
C LEU A 74 10.13 2.84 -2.56
N ASP A 75 11.42 2.75 -2.26
CA ASP A 75 12.08 1.47 -1.98
C ASP A 75 11.47 0.81 -0.72
N LEU A 76 11.24 1.60 0.31
CA LEU A 76 10.62 1.14 1.56
C LEU A 76 9.17 0.68 1.34
N VAL A 77 8.38 1.44 0.56
CA VAL A 77 7.00 1.05 0.21
C VAL A 77 7.00 -0.23 -0.61
N GLN A 78 7.88 -0.38 -1.58
CA GLN A 78 8.01 -1.61 -2.38
C GLN A 78 8.35 -2.81 -1.51
N ALA A 79 9.30 -2.67 -0.58
CA ALA A 79 9.65 -3.73 0.37
C ALA A 79 8.46 -4.13 1.26
N ALA A 80 7.66 -3.17 1.72
CA ALA A 80 6.46 -3.45 2.50
C ALA A 80 5.37 -4.14 1.68
N ILE A 81 5.15 -3.74 0.42
CA ILE A 81 4.24 -4.41 -0.52
C ILE A 81 4.68 -5.86 -0.71
N GLN A 82 5.97 -6.09 -0.97
CA GLN A 82 6.50 -7.44 -1.16
C GLN A 82 6.32 -8.31 0.09
N LYS A 83 6.59 -7.76 1.28
CA LYS A 83 6.38 -8.46 2.55
C LYS A 83 4.92 -8.86 2.78
N LEU A 84 3.97 -7.97 2.49
CA LEU A 84 2.54 -8.30 2.58
C LEU A 84 2.11 -9.33 1.52
N LYS A 85 2.67 -9.24 0.31
CA LYS A 85 2.44 -10.23 -0.75
C LYS A 85 2.93 -11.62 -0.34
N GLU A 86 4.15 -11.73 0.18
CA GLU A 86 4.71 -13.01 0.63
C GLU A 86 3.91 -13.61 1.78
N LYS A 87 3.43 -12.76 2.70
CA LYS A 87 2.64 -13.19 3.85
C LYS A 87 1.25 -13.69 3.47
N HIS A 88 0.60 -13.09 2.47
CA HIS A 88 -0.84 -13.29 2.24
C HIS A 88 -1.24 -13.76 0.83
N CYS A 89 -0.33 -13.74 -0.14
CA CYS A 89 -0.62 -14.00 -1.56
C CYS A 89 0.19 -15.19 -2.12
N SER A 90 0.37 -16.25 -1.33
CA SER A 90 1.16 -17.44 -1.69
C SER A 90 0.81 -18.03 -3.07
N SER A 91 1.81 -18.68 -3.68
CA SER A 91 2.02 -19.00 -5.11
C SER A 91 0.94 -19.77 -5.87
N ASP A 92 -0.13 -20.25 -5.23
CA ASP A 92 -1.14 -21.11 -5.87
C ASP A 92 -2.13 -20.34 -6.78
N GLN A 93 -2.07 -19.00 -6.80
CA GLN A 93 -2.89 -18.17 -7.69
C GLN A 93 -2.13 -17.53 -8.87
N TYR A 94 -0.80 -17.61 -8.91
CA TYR A 94 0.01 -16.90 -9.92
C TYR A 94 0.38 -17.75 -11.15
N THR A 95 0.20 -19.07 -11.13
CA THR A 95 0.58 -19.95 -12.25
C THR A 95 -0.41 -19.94 -13.42
N ASN A 96 -1.63 -19.42 -13.25
CA ASN A 96 -2.67 -19.49 -14.28
C ASN A 96 -2.89 -18.20 -15.09
N ASN A 97 -2.23 -17.09 -14.77
CA ASN A 97 -2.54 -15.78 -15.39
C ASN A 97 -1.35 -15.07 -16.08
N ILE A 98 -0.15 -15.66 -16.11
CA ILE A 98 1.01 -15.03 -16.77
C ILE A 98 1.12 -15.44 -18.26
N MET A 99 0.28 -16.36 -18.74
CA MET A 99 0.32 -16.81 -20.15
C MET A 99 -0.51 -15.96 -21.13
N ASP A 100 -1.30 -14.98 -20.66
CA ASP A 100 -2.25 -14.24 -21.52
C ASP A 100 -1.88 -12.74 -21.72
N VAL A 101 -0.63 -12.36 -21.48
CA VAL A 101 -0.19 -10.98 -21.77
C VAL A 101 1.11 -10.99 -22.58
N TYR A 102 1.00 -11.39 -23.85
CA TYR A 102 1.79 -10.88 -24.99
C TYR A 102 0.99 -10.98 -26.28
#